data_AF-A0A2P5N8X0-F1
#
_entry.id   AF-A0A2P5N8X0-F1
#
_cell.length_a   1.000
_cell.length_b   1.000
_cell.length_c   1.000
_cell.angle_alpha   90.00
_cell.angle_beta   90.00
_cell.angle_gamma   90.00
#
_symmetry.space_group_name_H-M   'P 1'
#
loop_
_entity.id
_entity.type
_entity.pdbx_description
1 polymer ?
#
loop_
_entity_poly.entity_id
_entity_poly.type
_entity_poly.pdbx_seq_one_letter_code
_entity_poly.pdbx_strand_id
1 'polypeptide(L)'
;MSDLTTMQQQLEATEQWATGIFLVIEQLMPFLIQGHPRLDKIESLLKQSRIRFDQLTANPEQAQDSEAAGIYEAGKILFDQMALLGLWPVTAPK
;
A
#
# COMPACT_ATOMS: atom_id res chain seq x y z
N MET A 1 12.57 -11.72 30.80
CA MET A 1 11.41 -12.24 30.04
C MET A 1 10.29 -11.21 29.86
N SER A 2 10.27 -10.11 30.62
CA SER A 2 9.27 -9.03 30.51
C SER A 2 9.31 -8.28 29.18
N ASP A 3 10.50 -8.01 28.66
CA ASP A 3 10.66 -7.03 27.57
C ASP A 3 10.15 -7.55 26.23
N LEU A 4 10.26 -8.86 25.99
CA LEU A 4 9.75 -9.51 24.79
C LEU A 4 8.22 -9.50 24.76
N THR A 5 7.57 -9.77 25.90
CA THR A 5 6.10 -9.71 26.02
C THR A 5 5.60 -8.28 25.84
N THR A 6 6.28 -7.28 26.41
CA THR A 6 5.92 -5.87 26.23
C THR A 6 6.08 -5.42 24.78
N MET A 7 7.16 -5.81 24.09
CA MET A 7 7.33 -5.48 22.67
C MET A 7 6.27 -6.14 21.79
N GLN A 8 5.90 -7.39 22.08
CA GLN A 8 4.81 -8.08 21.37
C GLN A 8 3.47 -7.35 21.53
N GLN A 9 3.14 -6.91 22.75
CA GLN A 9 1.91 -6.16 23.01
C GLN A 9 1.88 -4.81 22.30
N GLN A 10 3.02 -4.11 22.24
CA GLN A 10 3.13 -2.84 21.51
C GLN A 10 3.00 -3.03 20.00
N LEU A 11 3.57 -4.11 19.46
CA LEU A 11 3.41 -4.48 18.06
C LEU A 11 1.94 -4.77 17.75
N GLU A 12 1.29 -5.63 18.53
CA GLU A 12 -0.11 -5.99 18.33
C GLU A 12 -1.04 -4.77 18.41
N ALA A 13 -0.83 -3.87 19.38
CA ALA A 13 -1.60 -2.63 19.48
C ALA A 13 -1.41 -1.72 18.24
N THR A 14 -0.19 -1.67 17.71
CA THR A 14 0.12 -0.90 16.50
C THR A 14 -0.54 -1.51 15.27
N GLU A 15 -0.51 -2.83 15.14
CA GLU A 15 -1.17 -3.57 14.06
C GLU A 15 -2.70 -3.38 14.09
N GLN A 16 -3.32 -3.45 15.27
CA GLN A 16 -4.75 -3.21 15.44
C GLN A 16 -5.13 -1.77 15.06
N TRP A 17 -4.33 -0.79 15.49
CA TRP A 17 -4.56 0.61 15.11
C TRP A 17 -4.43 0.84 13.60
N ALA A 18 -3.36 0.30 12.98
CA ALA A 18 -3.14 0.41 11.54
C ALA A 18 -4.27 -0.26 10.75
N THR A 19 -4.74 -1.43 11.22
CA THR A 19 -5.89 -2.14 10.64
C THR A 19 -7.16 -1.29 10.72
N GLY A 20 -7.42 -0.64 11.85
CA GLY A 20 -8.57 0.25 12.01
C GLY A 20 -8.55 1.43 11.03
N ILE A 21 -7.41 2.10 10.86
CA ILE A 21 -7.23 3.17 9.87
C ILE A 21 -7.45 2.64 8.46
N PHE A 22 -6.89 1.46 8.16
CA PHE A 22 -7.05 0.84 6.85
C PHE A 22 -8.53 0.57 6.51
N LEU A 23 -9.31 0.00 7.44
CA LEU A 23 -10.74 -0.26 7.23
C LEU A 23 -11.55 1.02 6.98
N VAL A 24 -11.24 2.11 7.70
CA VAL A 24 -11.88 3.41 7.48
C VAL A 24 -11.57 3.94 6.07
N ILE A 25 -10.32 3.84 5.64
CA ILE A 25 -9.91 4.23 4.29
C ILE A 25 -10.66 3.38 3.26
N GLU A 26 -10.69 2.05 3.42
CA GLU A 26 -11.40 1.13 2.51
C GLU A 26 -12.89 1.48 2.34
N GLN A 27 -13.57 1.82 3.44
CA GLN A 27 -14.99 2.17 3.41
C GLN A 27 -15.27 3.53 2.75
N LEU A 28 -14.39 4.52 2.94
CA LEU A 28 -14.59 5.88 2.46
C LEU A 28 -14.08 6.09 1.04
N MET A 29 -13.02 5.40 0.66
CA MET A 29 -12.30 5.61 -0.60
C MET A 29 -13.15 5.49 -1.86
N PRO A 30 -14.04 4.48 -2.01
CA PRO A 30 -14.92 4.41 -3.17
C PRO A 30 -15.73 5.71 -3.38
N PHE A 31 -16.28 6.28 -2.31
CA PHE A 31 -17.08 7.50 -2.37
C PHE A 31 -16.25 8.75 -2.65
N LEU A 32 -15.01 8.81 -2.14
CA LEU A 32 -14.14 9.97 -2.29
C LEU A 32 -13.45 10.02 -3.66
N ILE A 33 -13.22 8.87 -4.26
CA ILE A 33 -12.36 8.73 -5.45
C ILE A 33 -13.17 8.48 -6.73
N GLN A 34 -14.38 7.89 -6.63
CA GLN A 34 -15.21 7.65 -7.81
C GLN A 34 -15.60 8.98 -8.48
N GLY A 35 -15.19 9.14 -9.75
CA GLY A 35 -15.40 10.38 -10.51
C GLY A 35 -14.43 11.52 -10.17
N HIS A 36 -13.38 11.28 -9.38
CA HIS A 36 -12.38 12.29 -9.06
C HIS A 36 -11.60 12.69 -10.33
N PRO A 37 -11.45 13.99 -10.65
CA PRO A 37 -10.89 14.46 -11.92
C PRO A 37 -9.40 14.13 -12.12
N ARG A 38 -8.73 13.63 -11.09
CA ARG A 38 -7.30 13.24 -11.12
C ARG A 38 -7.09 11.75 -10.83
N LEU A 39 -8.13 10.93 -11.00
CA LEU A 39 -8.07 9.49 -10.72
C LEU A 39 -6.88 8.83 -11.41
N ASP A 40 -6.69 9.10 -12.70
CA ASP A 40 -5.58 8.56 -13.50
C ASP A 40 -4.20 8.94 -12.95
N LYS A 41 -4.06 10.14 -12.37
CA LYS A 41 -2.81 10.57 -11.74
C LYS A 41 -2.55 9.82 -10.44
N ILE A 42 -3.60 9.59 -9.65
CA ILE A 42 -3.52 8.81 -8.41
C ILE A 42 -3.14 7.37 -8.76
N GLU A 43 -3.81 6.76 -9.73
CA GLU A 43 -3.48 5.43 -10.25
C GLU A 43 -1.99 5.36 -10.65
N SER A 44 -1.52 6.32 -11.47
CA SER A 44 -0.13 6.33 -11.95
C SER A 44 0.90 6.36 -10.83
N LEU A 45 0.71 7.19 -9.81
CA LEU A 45 1.64 7.31 -8.67
C LEU A 45 1.69 6.02 -7.83
N LEU A 46 0.52 5.43 -7.59
CA LEU A 46 0.43 4.19 -6.81
C LEU A 46 0.96 2.99 -7.60
N LYS A 47 0.70 2.95 -8.92
CA LYS A 47 1.26 1.96 -9.83
C LYS A 47 2.80 2.01 -9.87
N GLN A 48 3.39 3.21 -9.85
CA GLN A 48 4.84 3.38 -9.76
C GLN A 48 5.38 2.81 -8.45
N SER A 49 4.70 3.07 -7.33
CA SER A 49 5.07 2.50 -6.03
C SER A 49 5.02 0.97 -6.06
N ARG A 50 3.95 0.38 -6.61
CA ARG A 50 3.84 -1.07 -6.81
C ARG A 50 4.99 -1.64 -7.64
N ILE A 51 5.27 -1.04 -8.80
CA ILE A 51 6.36 -1.48 -9.68
C ILE A 51 7.71 -1.40 -8.97
N ARG A 52 7.98 -0.29 -8.27
CA ARG A 52 9.26 -0.11 -7.58
C ARG A 52 9.42 -1.08 -6.41
N PHE A 53 8.34 -1.33 -5.66
CA PHE A 53 8.31 -2.37 -4.62
C PHE A 53 8.66 -3.74 -5.19
N ASP A 54 7.99 -4.17 -6.27
CA ASP A 54 8.22 -5.47 -6.91
C ASP A 54 9.66 -5.58 -7.43
N GLN A 55 10.19 -4.51 -8.04
CA GLN A 55 11.57 -4.46 -8.54
C GLN A 55 12.60 -4.62 -7.42
N LEU A 56 12.47 -3.85 -6.33
CA LEU A 56 13.42 -3.90 -5.20
C LEU A 56 13.31 -5.19 -4.39
N THR A 57 12.13 -5.80 -4.34
CA THR A 57 11.93 -7.10 -3.70
C THR A 57 12.59 -8.22 -4.51
N ALA A 58 12.48 -8.16 -5.85
CA ALA A 58 13.08 -9.17 -6.74
C ALA A 58 14.58 -8.98 -6.93
N ASN A 59 15.06 -7.73 -6.97
CA ASN A 59 16.45 -7.37 -7.25
C ASN A 59 16.91 -6.27 -6.26
N PRO A 60 17.21 -6.60 -5.00
CA PRO A 60 17.61 -5.62 -3.98
C PRO A 60 18.85 -4.80 -4.38
N GLU A 61 19.71 -5.32 -5.25
CA GLU A 61 20.88 -4.63 -5.80
C GLU A 61 20.55 -3.44 -6.71
N GLN A 62 19.29 -3.32 -7.15
CA GLN A 62 18.81 -2.16 -7.92
C GLN A 62 18.36 -1.01 -7.01
N ALA A 63 18.47 -1.16 -5.69
CA ALA A 63 18.26 -0.09 -4.74
C ALA A 63 19.25 1.04 -4.99
N GLN A 64 18.74 2.26 -5.09
CA GLN A 64 19.54 3.46 -4.98
C GLN A 64 19.84 3.73 -3.49
N ASP A 65 20.74 4.65 -3.19
CA ASP A 65 21.13 5.00 -1.81
C ASP A 65 19.96 4.99 -0.82
N SER A 66 20.11 4.38 0.35
CA SER A 66 19.10 4.35 1.43
C SER A 66 17.67 3.92 1.02
N GLU A 67 17.48 3.46 -0.22
CA GLU A 67 16.19 3.07 -0.77
C GLU A 67 15.88 1.64 -0.32
N ALA A 68 14.76 1.47 0.36
CA ALA A 68 14.29 0.17 0.79
C ALA A 68 12.91 -0.09 0.21
N ALA A 69 12.63 -1.35 -0.15
CA ALA A 69 11.32 -1.76 -0.66
C ALA A 69 10.18 -1.33 0.26
N GLY A 70 10.38 -1.39 1.58
CA GLY A 70 9.38 -1.00 2.59
C GLY A 70 8.84 0.42 2.46
N ILE A 71 9.59 1.35 1.84
CA ILE A 71 9.11 2.73 1.60
C ILE A 71 7.94 2.75 0.59
N TYR A 72 7.93 1.82 -0.36
CA TYR A 72 6.93 1.73 -1.42
C TYR A 72 5.76 0.79 -1.08
N GLU A 73 5.86 0.03 0.01
CA GLU A 73 4.92 -1.01 0.39
C GLU A 73 3.50 -0.46 0.60
N ALA A 74 3.37 0.66 1.33
CA ALA A 74 2.08 1.29 1.55
C ALA A 74 1.40 1.73 0.22
N GLY A 75 2.17 2.28 -0.72
CA GLY A 75 1.67 2.67 -2.04
C GLY A 75 1.26 1.46 -2.88
N LYS A 76 2.02 0.37 -2.79
CA LYS A 76 1.69 -0.92 -3.42
C LYS A 76 0.39 -1.50 -2.86
N ILE A 77 0.25 -1.58 -1.54
CA ILE A 77 -0.94 -2.10 -0.86
C ILE A 77 -2.18 -1.30 -1.28
N LEU A 78 -2.07 0.03 -1.24
CA LEU A 78 -3.17 0.91 -1.61
C LEU A 78 -3.56 0.79 -3.09
N PHE A 79 -2.58 0.62 -4.00
CA PHE A 79 -2.86 0.32 -5.41
C PHE A 79 -3.69 -0.96 -5.55
N ASP A 80 -3.24 -2.06 -4.95
CA ASP A 80 -3.87 -3.38 -5.07
C ASP A 80 -5.29 -3.36 -4.50
N GLN A 81 -5.50 -2.69 -3.36
CA GLN A 81 -6.83 -2.54 -2.74
C GLN A 81 -7.81 -1.75 -3.59
N MET A 82 -7.37 -0.63 -4.16
CA MET A 82 -8.23 0.13 -5.08
C MET A 82 -8.54 -0.66 -6.36
N ALA A 83 -7.62 -1.51 -6.81
CA ALA A 83 -7.88 -2.45 -7.91
C ALA A 83 -9.00 -3.44 -7.55
N LEU A 84 -8.95 -4.02 -6.34
CA LEU A 84 -9.97 -4.93 -5.82
C LEU A 84 -11.34 -4.26 -5.68
N LEU A 85 -11.36 -2.98 -5.34
CA LEU A 85 -12.57 -2.16 -5.27
C LEU A 85 -13.09 -1.72 -6.66
N GLY A 86 -12.41 -2.10 -7.74
CA GLY A 86 -12.82 -1.79 -9.11
C GLY A 86 -12.58 -0.34 -9.55
N LEU A 87 -11.71 0.40 -8.84
CA LEU A 87 -11.39 1.79 -9.17
C LEU A 87 -10.44 1.92 -10.37
N TRP A 88 -9.61 0.91 -10.62
CA TRP A 88 -8.75 0.87 -11.80
C TRP A 88 -9.41 0.05 -12.90
N PRO A 89 -9.29 0.46 -14.17
CA PRO A 89 -9.59 -0.44 -15.26
C PRO A 89 -8.58 -1.59 -15.18
N VAL A 90 -9.04 -2.78 -14.77
CA VAL A 90 -8.27 -4.00 -14.97
C VAL A 90 -8.15 -4.14 -16.48
N THR A 91 -7.04 -3.67 -17.07
CA THR A 91 -6.67 -4.13 -18.40
C THR A 91 -6.44 -5.61 -18.24
N ALA A 92 -7.46 -6.40 -18.56
CA ALA A 92 -7.33 -7.83 -18.70
C ALA A 92 -6.06 -8.07 -19.54
N PRO A 93 -5.15 -8.94 -19.10
CA PRO A 93 -3.99 -9.27 -19.90
C PRO A 93 -4.49 -9.73 -21.28
N LYS A 94 -3.99 -9.06 -22.33
CA LYS A 94 -4.13 -9.56 -23.70
C LYS A 94 -3.24 -10.79 -23.88
#